data_AF-A0A367R4A9-F1
#
_entry.id   AF-A0A367R4A9-F1
#
_cell.length_a   1.000
_cell.length_b   1.000
_cell.length_c   1.000
_cell.angle_alpha   90.00
_cell.angle_beta   90.00
_cell.angle_gamma   90.00
#
_symmetry.space_group_name_H-M   'P 1'
#
loop_
_entity.id
_entity.type
_entity.pdbx_description
1 polymer ?
#
loop_
_entity_poly.entity_id
_entity_poly.type
_entity_poly.pdbx_seq_one_letter_code
_entity_poly.pdbx_strand_id
1 'polypeptide(L)'
;MKFDKEDLHWAASQGLISAEQADALWEALSERNSDRPQFNFANVAFYFGALIVISAMSWFMTLAWESFGGGGIFLLASVYALCFILVGRDMWFRQNLKIPGGLLFTIAVSMTPLAIYGLQRWTGFWTQGDPGTYRDYYSWIKGSWFLMELGTIIAGLIALKFVRFPFLTAPIAFSLYFMSMDITPILFGEADFNWQQRLLVSMWFGIACLIVAYLVDIRTRRRDGDFAFWLYLFGLLAFWFGLSFTGDSNEFQKFIYCLINLGLIVLSVLLKRKVFIIFGAIGVFAYLGHLAQSVFQDAVLFPVALTVVGICIIYLGILYEQNSRAIERFFESIIPESLRQILPRD
;
A
#
# COMPACT_ATOMS: atom_id res chain seq x y z
N MET A 1 -12.90 10.16 15.60
CA MET A 1 -13.42 9.36 16.72
C MET A 1 -14.30 8.26 16.12
N LYS A 2 -14.01 6.98 16.39
CA LYS A 2 -14.93 5.88 16.08
C LYS A 2 -15.86 5.74 17.29
N PHE A 3 -17.14 5.57 17.05
CA PHE A 3 -18.14 5.38 18.10
C PHE A 3 -18.81 4.04 17.88
N ASP A 4 -18.97 3.29 18.95
CA ASP A 4 -19.69 2.02 18.96
C ASP A 4 -21.10 2.22 19.51
N LYS A 5 -21.96 1.21 19.37
CA LYS A 5 -23.34 1.28 19.88
C LYS A 5 -23.36 1.57 21.38
N GLU A 6 -22.37 1.04 22.10
CA GLU A 6 -22.17 1.25 23.52
C GLU A 6 -21.92 2.73 23.87
N ASP A 7 -21.29 3.51 23.01
CA ASP A 7 -21.08 4.95 23.26
C ASP A 7 -22.39 5.73 23.21
N LEU A 8 -23.32 5.33 22.32
CA LEU A 8 -24.65 5.94 22.25
C LEU A 8 -25.51 5.53 23.45
N HIS A 9 -25.43 4.28 23.89
CA HIS A 9 -26.08 3.84 25.11
C HIS A 9 -25.45 4.46 26.36
N TRP A 10 -24.14 4.69 26.37
CA TRP A 10 -23.46 5.44 27.42
C TRP A 10 -23.96 6.88 27.46
N ALA A 11 -24.07 7.57 26.31
CA ALA A 11 -24.63 8.92 26.25
C ALA A 11 -26.09 8.96 26.74
N ALA A 12 -26.87 7.92 26.44
CA ALA A 12 -28.21 7.76 26.98
C ALA A 12 -28.21 7.56 28.51
N SER A 13 -27.26 6.77 29.04
CA SER A 13 -27.11 6.57 30.49
C SER A 13 -26.72 7.86 31.24
N GLN A 14 -26.03 8.78 30.56
CA GLN A 14 -25.67 10.11 31.08
C GLN A 14 -26.81 11.14 30.93
N GLY A 15 -27.96 10.76 30.37
CA GLY A 15 -29.08 11.66 30.13
C GLY A 15 -28.83 12.71 29.04
N LEU A 16 -27.80 12.54 28.20
CA LEU A 16 -27.51 13.44 27.08
C LEU A 16 -28.51 13.25 25.93
N ILE A 17 -29.01 12.03 25.75
CA ILE A 17 -30.02 11.62 24.77
C ILE A 17 -30.97 10.58 25.38
N SER A 18 -32.15 10.36 24.81
CA SER A 18 -33.01 9.24 25.21
C SER A 18 -32.51 7.90 24.65
N ALA A 19 -32.94 6.78 25.24
CA ALA A 19 -32.61 5.45 24.73
C ALA A 19 -33.15 5.24 23.29
N GLU A 20 -34.35 5.75 23.01
CA GLU A 20 -34.97 5.71 21.68
C GLU A 20 -34.15 6.53 20.66
N GLN A 21 -33.65 7.70 21.06
CA GLN A 21 -32.76 8.51 20.22
C GLN A 21 -31.44 7.80 19.95
N ALA A 22 -30.89 7.09 20.94
CA ALA A 22 -29.66 6.32 20.77
C ALA A 22 -29.84 5.19 19.73
N ASP A 23 -30.93 4.43 19.81
CA ASP A 23 -31.22 3.36 18.84
C ASP A 23 -31.52 3.92 17.43
N ALA A 24 -32.32 4.98 17.31
CA ALA A 24 -32.61 5.63 16.03
C ALA A 24 -31.35 6.22 15.37
N LEU A 25 -30.45 6.83 16.16
CA LEU A 25 -29.17 7.32 15.67
C LEU A 25 -28.28 6.17 15.22
N TRP A 26 -28.24 5.06 15.96
CA TRP A 26 -27.47 3.88 15.59
C TRP A 26 -27.94 3.30 14.26
N GLU A 27 -29.25 3.16 14.07
CA GLU A 27 -29.84 2.66 12.83
C GLU A 27 -29.51 3.57 11.64
N ALA A 28 -29.75 4.88 11.77
CA ALA A 28 -29.43 5.85 10.73
C ALA A 28 -27.93 5.90 10.39
N LEU A 29 -27.05 5.78 11.39
CA LEU A 29 -25.60 5.73 11.17
C LEU A 29 -25.15 4.40 10.55
N SER A 30 -25.80 3.30 10.90
CA SER A 30 -25.54 1.97 10.34
C SER A 30 -25.93 1.94 8.86
N GLU A 31 -27.11 2.44 8.50
CA GLU A 31 -27.55 2.58 7.11
C GLU A 31 -26.62 3.49 6.31
N ARG A 32 -26.25 4.65 6.86
CA ARG A 32 -25.33 5.60 6.22
C ARG A 32 -23.94 4.99 5.93
N ASN A 33 -23.51 4.03 6.73
CA ASN A 33 -22.21 3.36 6.59
C ASN A 33 -22.31 1.97 5.95
N SER A 34 -23.48 1.56 5.45
CA SER A 34 -23.70 0.23 4.85
C SER A 34 -22.83 -0.03 3.61
N ASP A 35 -22.56 1.01 2.80
CA ASP A 35 -21.70 0.93 1.61
C ASP A 35 -20.19 0.91 1.94
N ARG A 36 -19.80 1.07 3.20
CA ARG A 36 -18.39 1.05 3.61
C ARG A 36 -17.94 -0.36 3.96
N PRO A 37 -16.70 -0.75 3.61
CA PRO A 37 -16.15 -2.02 4.06
C PRO A 37 -16.10 -2.07 5.59
N GLN A 38 -16.90 -2.96 6.17
CA GLN A 38 -16.88 -3.30 7.59
C GLN A 38 -16.11 -4.60 7.78
N PHE A 39 -15.45 -4.75 8.92
CA PHE A 39 -14.81 -6.02 9.26
C PHE A 39 -15.89 -7.02 9.72
N ASN A 40 -16.51 -7.67 8.74
CA ASN A 40 -17.55 -8.68 8.94
C ASN A 40 -17.25 -9.91 8.08
N PHE A 41 -17.91 -11.03 8.39
CA PHE A 41 -17.64 -12.31 7.72
C PHE A 41 -17.86 -12.25 6.20
N ALA A 42 -18.93 -11.56 5.75
CA ALA A 42 -19.23 -11.43 4.33
C ALA A 42 -18.11 -10.71 3.57
N ASN A 43 -17.63 -9.58 4.08
CA ASN A 43 -16.52 -8.85 3.48
C ASN A 43 -15.23 -9.67 3.52
N VAL A 44 -14.93 -10.35 4.63
CA VAL A 44 -13.77 -11.27 4.70
C VAL A 44 -13.87 -12.34 3.61
N ALA A 45 -15.03 -12.98 3.44
CA ALA A 45 -15.24 -13.97 2.39
C ALA A 45 -15.07 -13.39 0.97
N PHE A 46 -15.60 -12.18 0.71
CA PHE A 46 -15.44 -11.52 -0.58
C PHE A 46 -13.98 -11.19 -0.90
N TYR A 47 -13.27 -10.53 0.02
CA TYR A 47 -11.86 -10.17 -0.17
C TYR A 47 -10.97 -11.42 -0.26
N PHE A 48 -11.22 -12.43 0.57
CA PHE A 48 -10.48 -13.69 0.54
C PHE A 48 -10.71 -14.45 -0.77
N GLY A 49 -11.95 -14.55 -1.24
CA GLY A 49 -12.27 -15.15 -2.53
C GLY A 49 -11.60 -14.40 -3.70
N ALA A 50 -11.62 -13.07 -3.68
CA ALA A 50 -10.92 -12.26 -4.68
C ALA A 50 -9.41 -12.51 -4.67
N LEU A 51 -8.79 -12.59 -3.50
CA LEU A 51 -7.38 -12.94 -3.36
C LEU A 51 -7.08 -14.34 -3.90
N ILE A 52 -7.92 -15.35 -3.62
CA ILE A 52 -7.76 -16.69 -4.19
C ILE A 52 -7.77 -16.64 -5.71
N VAL A 53 -8.72 -15.92 -6.32
CA VAL A 53 -8.81 -15.82 -7.79
C VAL A 53 -7.58 -15.11 -8.36
N ILE A 54 -7.17 -13.99 -7.76
CA ILE A 54 -5.97 -13.26 -8.19
C ILE A 54 -4.75 -14.17 -8.07
N SER A 55 -4.54 -14.86 -6.94
CA SER A 55 -3.43 -15.78 -6.71
C SER A 55 -3.46 -16.98 -7.64
N ALA A 56 -4.64 -17.55 -7.93
CA ALA A 56 -4.79 -18.67 -8.84
C ALA A 56 -4.34 -18.32 -10.27
N MET A 57 -4.70 -17.13 -10.74
CA MET A 57 -4.37 -16.64 -12.08
C MET A 57 -2.99 -15.95 -12.17
N SER A 58 -2.30 -15.78 -11.04
CA SER A 58 -0.96 -15.20 -10.99
C SER A 58 0.10 -16.21 -10.54
N TRP A 59 0.08 -16.54 -9.25
CA TRP A 59 1.14 -17.27 -8.57
C TRP A 59 1.03 -18.79 -8.72
N PHE A 60 -0.19 -19.31 -8.83
CA PHE A 60 -0.45 -20.75 -8.93
C PHE A 60 -0.68 -21.23 -10.36
N MET A 61 -0.35 -20.40 -11.35
CA MET A 61 -0.36 -20.80 -12.74
C MET A 61 0.75 -21.84 -12.97
N THR A 62 0.33 -23.09 -13.22
CA THR A 62 1.27 -24.21 -13.42
C THR A 62 1.83 -24.22 -14.84
N LEU A 63 2.94 -24.94 -15.07
CA LEU A 63 3.50 -25.20 -16.41
C LEU A 63 2.47 -25.75 -17.41
N ALA A 64 1.39 -26.39 -16.95
CA ALA A 64 0.30 -26.84 -17.82
C ALA A 64 -0.36 -25.69 -18.59
N TRP A 65 -0.33 -24.46 -18.07
CA TRP A 65 -0.91 -23.32 -18.79
C TRP A 65 -0.06 -22.85 -19.97
N GLU A 66 1.25 -23.08 -19.96
CA GLU A 66 2.13 -22.81 -21.10
C GLU A 66 1.74 -23.68 -22.31
N SER A 67 1.07 -24.82 -22.09
CA SER A 67 0.58 -25.69 -23.18
C SER A 67 -0.49 -25.03 -24.06
N PHE A 68 -1.19 -24.00 -23.55
CA PHE A 68 -2.15 -23.23 -24.36
C PHE A 68 -1.47 -22.29 -25.36
N GLY A 69 -0.15 -22.06 -25.23
CA GLY A 69 0.59 -21.09 -26.03
C GLY A 69 0.16 -19.63 -25.77
N GLY A 70 0.90 -18.68 -26.34
CA GLY A 70 0.64 -17.25 -26.11
C GLY A 70 -0.77 -16.81 -26.49
N GLY A 71 -1.25 -17.22 -27.67
CA GLY A 71 -2.61 -16.88 -28.14
C GLY A 71 -3.71 -17.45 -27.24
N GLY A 72 -3.55 -18.69 -26.75
CA GLY A 72 -4.50 -19.30 -25.83
C GLY A 72 -4.54 -18.58 -24.48
N ILE A 73 -3.39 -18.22 -23.93
CA ILE A 73 -3.30 -17.45 -22.68
C ILE A 73 -3.96 -16.07 -22.84
N PHE A 74 -3.68 -15.35 -23.94
CA PHE A 74 -4.28 -14.04 -24.22
C PHE A 74 -5.80 -14.11 -24.30
N LEU A 75 -6.33 -15.09 -25.04
CA LEU A 75 -7.78 -15.28 -25.19
C LEU A 75 -8.44 -15.64 -23.87
N LEU A 76 -7.87 -16.58 -23.11
CA LEU A 76 -8.40 -16.96 -21.81
C LEU A 76 -8.43 -15.78 -20.85
N ALA A 77 -7.30 -15.07 -20.69
CA ALA A 77 -7.24 -13.90 -19.81
C ALA A 77 -8.25 -12.82 -20.21
N SER A 78 -8.42 -12.57 -21.52
CA SER A 78 -9.40 -11.61 -22.04
C SER A 78 -10.84 -12.03 -21.77
N VAL A 79 -11.17 -13.32 -21.93
CA VAL A 79 -12.50 -13.86 -21.63
C VAL A 79 -12.80 -13.78 -20.13
N TYR A 80 -11.86 -14.17 -19.27
CA TYR A 80 -12.01 -14.03 -17.81
C TYR A 80 -12.22 -12.57 -17.41
N ALA A 81 -11.38 -11.65 -17.91
CA ALA A 81 -11.52 -10.22 -17.66
C ALA A 81 -12.91 -9.70 -18.08
N LEU A 82 -13.38 -10.07 -19.27
CA LEU A 82 -14.70 -9.67 -19.77
C LEU A 82 -15.82 -10.20 -18.88
N CYS A 83 -15.78 -11.48 -18.49
CA CYS A 83 -16.76 -12.07 -17.57
C CYS A 83 -16.81 -11.31 -16.24
N PHE A 84 -15.65 -11.04 -15.63
CA PHE A 84 -15.58 -10.29 -14.37
C PHE A 84 -16.08 -8.85 -14.51
N ILE A 85 -15.77 -8.17 -15.62
CA ILE A 85 -16.29 -6.83 -15.91
C ILE A 85 -17.81 -6.85 -16.06
N LEU A 86 -18.38 -7.80 -16.79
CA LEU A 86 -19.82 -7.88 -17.03
C LEU A 86 -20.60 -8.14 -15.74
N VAL A 87 -20.15 -9.11 -14.94
CA VAL A 87 -20.77 -9.43 -13.64
C VAL A 87 -20.53 -8.30 -12.64
N GLY A 88 -19.31 -7.76 -12.57
CA GLY A 88 -18.96 -6.64 -11.71
C GLY A 88 -19.77 -5.39 -12.03
N ARG A 89 -20.04 -5.12 -13.31
CA ARG A 89 -20.90 -4.01 -13.75
C ARG A 89 -22.33 -4.18 -13.28
N ASP A 90 -22.90 -5.39 -13.41
CA ASP A 90 -24.26 -5.66 -12.95
C ASP A 90 -24.38 -5.48 -11.42
N MET A 91 -23.45 -6.06 -10.66
CA MET A 91 -23.40 -5.91 -9.21
C MET A 91 -23.21 -4.45 -8.76
N TRP A 92 -22.28 -3.72 -9.39
CA TRP A 92 -21.94 -2.36 -8.98
C TRP A 92 -23.03 -1.34 -9.34
N PHE A 93 -23.55 -1.37 -10.56
CA PHE A 93 -24.44 -0.33 -11.09
C PHE A 93 -25.93 -0.67 -10.94
N ARG A 94 -26.34 -1.95 -11.00
CA ARG A 94 -27.75 -2.33 -10.91
C ARG A 94 -28.15 -2.81 -9.53
N GLN A 95 -27.32 -3.66 -8.90
CA GLN A 95 -27.64 -4.25 -7.59
C GLN A 95 -27.13 -3.41 -6.40
N ASN A 96 -26.37 -2.34 -6.67
CA ASN A 96 -25.71 -1.48 -5.68
C ASN A 96 -24.77 -2.24 -4.71
N LEU A 97 -24.29 -3.44 -5.08
CA LEU A 97 -23.35 -4.23 -4.31
C LEU A 97 -21.90 -3.76 -4.56
N LYS A 98 -21.51 -2.64 -3.95
CA LYS A 98 -20.23 -1.97 -4.23
C LYS A 98 -19.00 -2.82 -3.92
N ILE A 99 -18.99 -3.52 -2.80
CA ILE A 99 -17.82 -4.33 -2.39
C ILE A 99 -17.55 -5.49 -3.37
N PRO A 100 -18.48 -6.43 -3.60
CA PRO A 100 -18.22 -7.54 -4.53
C PRO A 100 -18.07 -7.04 -5.97
N GLY A 101 -18.87 -6.06 -6.41
CA GLY A 101 -18.71 -5.46 -7.74
C GLY A 101 -17.32 -4.85 -7.95
N GLY A 102 -16.83 -4.07 -6.98
CA GLY A 102 -15.51 -3.47 -7.01
C GLY A 102 -14.38 -4.50 -7.02
N LEU A 103 -14.53 -5.59 -6.26
CA LEU A 103 -13.59 -6.71 -6.27
C LEU A 103 -13.52 -7.41 -7.62
N LEU A 104 -14.65 -7.64 -8.30
CA LEU A 104 -14.66 -8.22 -9.63
C LEU A 104 -13.94 -7.33 -10.66
N PHE A 105 -14.11 -6.00 -10.57
CA PHE A 105 -13.30 -5.07 -11.37
C PHE A 105 -11.81 -5.17 -11.04
N THR A 106 -11.44 -5.30 -9.76
CA THR A 106 -10.03 -5.50 -9.37
C THR A 106 -9.45 -6.78 -9.96
N ILE A 107 -10.19 -7.89 -9.87
CA ILE A 107 -9.77 -9.16 -10.47
C ILE A 107 -9.60 -9.00 -11.99
N ALA A 108 -10.52 -8.33 -12.67
CA ALA A 108 -10.41 -8.08 -14.10
C ALA A 108 -9.15 -7.28 -14.46
N VAL A 109 -8.83 -6.22 -13.69
CA VAL A 109 -7.58 -5.46 -13.87
C VAL A 109 -6.37 -6.37 -13.63
N SER A 110 -6.41 -7.25 -12.63
CA SER A 110 -5.36 -8.23 -12.37
C SER A 110 -5.19 -9.30 -13.46
N MET A 111 -6.11 -9.43 -14.43
CA MET A 111 -5.91 -10.28 -15.62
C MET A 111 -5.09 -9.59 -16.73
N THR A 112 -4.95 -8.26 -16.67
CA THR A 112 -4.19 -7.46 -17.65
C THR A 112 -2.76 -7.94 -17.89
N PRO A 113 -1.92 -8.21 -16.85
CA PRO A 113 -0.55 -8.64 -17.08
C PRO A 113 -0.52 -10.00 -17.80
N LEU A 114 -1.42 -10.91 -17.45
CA LEU A 114 -1.53 -12.22 -18.09
C LEU A 114 -1.97 -12.12 -19.57
N ALA A 115 -2.90 -11.22 -19.88
CA ALA A 115 -3.30 -10.95 -21.26
C ALA A 115 -2.11 -10.40 -22.07
N ILE A 116 -1.42 -9.39 -21.55
CA ILE A 116 -0.26 -8.79 -22.23
C ILE A 116 0.85 -9.83 -22.40
N TYR A 117 1.12 -10.66 -21.40
CA TYR A 117 2.06 -11.76 -21.50
C TYR A 117 1.70 -12.71 -22.66
N GLY A 118 0.46 -13.17 -22.71
CA GLY A 118 -0.01 -14.04 -23.79
C GLY A 118 0.19 -13.41 -25.17
N LEU A 119 -0.08 -12.10 -25.29
CA LEU A 119 0.13 -11.36 -26.53
C LEU A 119 1.61 -11.23 -26.90
N GLN A 120 2.49 -10.91 -25.94
CA GLN A 120 3.93 -10.86 -26.15
C GLN A 120 4.47 -12.23 -26.57
N ARG A 121 4.01 -13.30 -25.93
CA ARG A 121 4.37 -14.68 -26.25
C ARG A 121 3.87 -15.10 -27.63
N TRP A 122 2.69 -14.65 -28.05
CA TRP A 122 2.13 -14.96 -29.36
C TRP A 122 2.85 -14.21 -30.50
N THR A 123 3.16 -12.94 -30.28
CA THR A 123 3.81 -12.07 -31.29
C THR A 123 5.33 -12.24 -31.32
N GLY A 124 5.92 -12.82 -30.27
CA GLY A 124 7.37 -12.86 -30.07
C GLY A 124 7.98 -11.51 -29.67
N PHE A 125 7.16 -10.49 -29.38
CA PHE A 125 7.62 -9.15 -29.08
C PHE A 125 8.04 -9.00 -27.61
N TRP A 126 9.35 -8.88 -27.40
CA TRP A 126 9.95 -8.66 -26.08
C TRP A 126 10.92 -7.48 -26.14
N THR A 127 10.92 -6.61 -25.13
CA THR A 127 11.78 -5.41 -25.10
C THR A 127 13.25 -5.75 -24.89
N GLN A 128 13.58 -6.83 -24.16
CA GLN A 128 14.95 -7.27 -23.88
C GLN A 128 15.16 -8.79 -24.10
N GLY A 129 14.45 -9.38 -25.06
CA GLY A 129 14.48 -10.82 -25.32
C GLY A 129 13.52 -11.64 -24.45
N ASP A 130 13.37 -12.94 -24.76
CA ASP A 130 12.39 -13.82 -24.10
C ASP A 130 12.66 -13.95 -22.58
N PRO A 131 11.75 -13.47 -21.72
CA PRO A 131 11.94 -13.54 -20.28
C PRO A 131 11.68 -14.93 -19.69
N GLY A 132 11.22 -15.91 -20.47
CA GLY A 132 10.88 -17.24 -20.00
C GLY A 132 9.38 -17.40 -19.75
N THR A 133 9.04 -18.12 -18.68
CA THR A 133 7.64 -18.49 -18.37
C THR A 133 6.96 -17.41 -17.54
N TYR A 134 5.63 -17.33 -17.57
CA TYR A 134 4.89 -16.33 -16.76
C TYR A 134 5.21 -16.43 -15.26
N ARG A 135 5.51 -17.65 -14.77
CA ARG A 135 5.93 -17.88 -13.37
C ARG A 135 7.16 -17.06 -12.99
N ASP A 136 8.05 -16.80 -13.94
CA ASP A 136 9.29 -16.07 -13.73
C ASP A 136 9.08 -14.55 -13.54
N TYR A 137 7.89 -14.03 -13.86
CA TYR A 137 7.49 -12.64 -13.59
C TYR A 137 7.69 -12.26 -12.13
N TYR A 138 7.51 -13.21 -11.20
CA TYR A 138 7.65 -12.97 -9.77
C TYR A 138 9.04 -13.27 -9.20
N SER A 139 9.93 -13.93 -9.95
CA SER A 139 11.22 -14.39 -9.46
C SER A 139 12.43 -13.76 -10.15
N TRP A 140 12.28 -13.33 -11.41
CA TRP A 140 13.38 -12.79 -12.21
C TRP A 140 13.02 -11.43 -12.82
N ILE A 141 13.63 -10.38 -12.26
CA ILE A 141 13.54 -8.99 -12.73
C ILE A 141 14.16 -8.89 -14.13
N LYS A 142 13.32 -8.71 -15.15
CA LYS A 142 13.70 -8.61 -16.57
C LYS A 142 12.90 -7.46 -17.21
N GLY A 143 13.57 -6.59 -17.95
CA GLY A 143 12.91 -5.43 -18.59
C GLY A 143 11.77 -5.79 -19.56
N SER A 144 11.70 -7.05 -20.02
CA SER A 144 10.61 -7.59 -20.85
C SER A 144 9.23 -7.59 -20.18
N TRP A 145 9.17 -7.46 -18.85
CA TRP A 145 7.94 -7.42 -18.06
C TRP A 145 7.30 -6.02 -17.98
N PHE A 146 8.04 -4.96 -18.34
CA PHE A 146 7.60 -3.57 -18.23
C PHE A 146 6.23 -3.27 -18.89
N LEU A 147 5.95 -3.88 -20.04
CA LEU A 147 4.67 -3.67 -20.75
C LEU A 147 3.48 -4.23 -19.98
N MET A 148 3.66 -5.32 -19.24
CA MET A 148 2.62 -5.92 -18.41
C MET A 148 2.25 -4.99 -17.24
N GLU A 149 3.27 -4.40 -16.62
CA GLU A 149 3.09 -3.44 -15.53
C GLU A 149 2.41 -2.16 -16.02
N LEU A 150 2.93 -1.58 -17.11
CA LEU A 150 2.38 -0.36 -17.71
C LEU A 150 0.93 -0.56 -18.13
N GLY A 151 0.62 -1.68 -18.78
CA GLY A 151 -0.74 -2.02 -19.16
C GLY A 151 -1.67 -2.18 -17.96
N THR A 152 -1.19 -2.80 -16.88
CA THR A 152 -1.97 -2.95 -15.64
C THR A 152 -2.24 -1.61 -14.97
N ILE A 153 -1.26 -0.70 -14.94
CA ILE A 153 -1.43 0.67 -14.45
C ILE A 153 -2.49 1.40 -15.28
N ILE A 154 -2.39 1.36 -16.61
CA ILE A 154 -3.35 2.00 -17.52
C ILE A 154 -4.76 1.41 -17.32
N ALA A 155 -4.90 0.08 -17.32
CA ALA A 155 -6.17 -0.60 -17.11
C ALA A 155 -6.78 -0.26 -15.75
N GLY A 156 -5.97 -0.22 -14.69
CA GLY A 156 -6.40 0.17 -13.35
C GLY A 156 -6.86 1.63 -13.27
N LEU A 157 -6.15 2.56 -13.91
CA LEU A 157 -6.53 3.98 -13.97
C LEU A 157 -7.84 4.18 -14.76
N ILE A 158 -8.02 3.44 -15.86
CA ILE A 158 -9.26 3.41 -16.62
C ILE A 158 -10.40 2.87 -15.74
N ALA A 159 -10.19 1.74 -15.05
CA ALA A 159 -11.19 1.16 -14.16
C ALA A 159 -11.58 2.13 -13.03
N LEU A 160 -10.61 2.79 -12.39
CA LEU A 160 -10.84 3.80 -11.34
C LEU A 160 -11.67 5.00 -11.81
N LYS A 161 -11.57 5.36 -13.10
CA LYS A 161 -12.38 6.44 -13.68
C LYS A 161 -13.88 6.09 -13.69
N PHE A 162 -14.22 4.82 -13.88
CA PHE A 162 -15.62 4.35 -13.93
C PHE A 162 -16.12 3.80 -12.59
N VAL A 163 -15.22 3.17 -11.83
CA VAL A 163 -15.51 2.43 -10.60
C VAL A 163 -14.57 2.94 -9.51
N ARG A 164 -15.07 3.87 -8.68
CA ARG A 164 -14.30 4.43 -7.56
C ARG A 164 -14.27 3.47 -6.38
N PHE A 165 -13.50 2.41 -6.50
CA PHE A 165 -13.29 1.43 -5.44
C PHE A 165 -11.84 1.48 -4.94
N PRO A 166 -11.57 1.76 -3.65
CA PRO A 166 -10.20 1.94 -3.15
C PRO A 166 -9.26 0.76 -3.42
N PHE A 167 -9.75 -0.48 -3.34
CA PHE A 167 -8.91 -1.66 -3.56
C PHE A 167 -8.44 -1.83 -5.01
N LEU A 168 -9.02 -1.11 -5.99
CA LEU A 168 -8.47 -1.05 -7.36
C LEU A 168 -7.09 -0.40 -7.42
N THR A 169 -6.68 0.37 -6.41
CA THR A 169 -5.32 0.92 -6.36
C THR A 169 -4.28 -0.14 -6.00
N ALA A 170 -4.68 -1.31 -5.46
CA ALA A 170 -3.78 -2.40 -5.12
C ALA A 170 -3.02 -2.97 -6.34
N PRO A 171 -3.66 -3.42 -7.44
CA PRO A 171 -2.94 -3.89 -8.62
C PRO A 171 -2.07 -2.80 -9.25
N ILE A 172 -2.50 -1.53 -9.23
CA ILE A 172 -1.71 -0.41 -9.75
C ILE A 172 -0.44 -0.23 -8.92
N ALA A 173 -0.58 -0.19 -7.59
CA ALA A 173 0.53 -0.01 -6.67
C ALA A 173 1.51 -1.20 -6.71
N PHE A 174 0.98 -2.42 -6.84
CA PHE A 174 1.76 -3.63 -7.04
C PHE A 174 2.56 -3.55 -8.35
N SER A 175 1.93 -3.18 -9.47
CA SER A 175 2.65 -2.98 -10.74
C SER A 175 3.70 -1.88 -10.68
N LEU A 176 3.46 -0.78 -9.97
CA LEU A 176 4.46 0.26 -9.74
C LEU A 176 5.67 -0.26 -8.95
N TYR A 177 5.44 -1.13 -7.95
CA TYR A 177 6.52 -1.76 -7.20
C TYR A 177 7.38 -2.69 -8.05
N PHE A 178 6.78 -3.51 -8.91
CA PHE A 178 7.55 -4.33 -9.85
C PHE A 178 8.29 -3.46 -10.87
N MET A 179 7.65 -2.39 -11.34
CA MET A 179 8.24 -1.46 -12.30
C MET A 179 9.51 -0.78 -11.78
N SER A 180 9.60 -0.53 -10.47
CA SER A 180 10.83 0.02 -9.89
C SER A 180 12.02 -0.93 -10.04
N MET A 181 11.78 -2.23 -10.13
CA MET A 181 12.81 -3.25 -10.35
C MET A 181 13.09 -3.43 -11.86
N ASP A 182 12.04 -3.55 -12.67
CA ASP A 182 12.13 -3.87 -14.10
C ASP A 182 12.55 -2.70 -15.00
N ILE A 183 12.45 -1.45 -14.52
CA ILE A 183 12.95 -0.27 -15.26
C ILE A 183 14.48 -0.17 -15.24
N THR A 184 15.15 -0.79 -14.25
CA THR A 184 16.61 -0.66 -14.09
C THR A 184 17.37 -1.16 -15.32
N PRO A 185 17.12 -2.38 -15.84
CA PRO A 185 17.74 -2.85 -17.08
C PRO A 185 17.46 -1.96 -18.30
N ILE A 186 16.28 -1.31 -18.36
CA ILE A 186 15.90 -0.44 -19.48
C ILE A 186 16.69 0.86 -19.45
N LEU A 187 16.86 1.45 -18.26
CA LEU A 187 17.58 2.73 -18.08
C LEU A 187 19.07 2.62 -18.38
N PHE A 188 19.70 1.49 -18.02
CA PHE A 188 21.14 1.30 -18.16
C PHE A 188 21.55 0.59 -19.46
N GLY A 189 20.61 -0.04 -20.18
CA GLY A 189 20.86 -0.65 -21.50
C GLY A 189 21.78 -1.87 -21.49
N GLU A 190 22.18 -2.36 -20.31
CA GLU A 190 23.07 -3.51 -20.12
C GLU A 190 22.37 -4.60 -19.31
N ALA A 191 22.58 -5.87 -19.68
CA ALA A 191 22.02 -7.02 -18.99
C ALA A 191 22.73 -7.33 -17.66
N ASP A 192 24.01 -6.96 -17.55
CA ASP A 192 24.85 -7.13 -16.35
C ASP A 192 24.85 -5.84 -15.51
N PHE A 193 23.76 -5.56 -14.80
CA PHE A 193 23.68 -4.42 -13.88
C PHE A 193 24.25 -4.80 -12.50
N ASN A 194 24.77 -3.81 -11.79
CA ASN A 194 25.19 -3.98 -10.40
C ASN A 194 23.95 -4.00 -9.48
N TRP A 195 23.85 -4.96 -8.57
CA TRP A 195 22.79 -5.04 -7.55
C TRP A 195 22.56 -3.70 -6.84
N GLN A 196 23.64 -2.93 -6.62
CA GLN A 196 23.59 -1.62 -6.00
C GLN A 196 22.81 -0.58 -6.84
N GLN A 197 22.87 -0.64 -8.17
CA GLN A 197 22.11 0.26 -9.04
C GLN A 197 20.61 -0.01 -8.93
N ARG A 198 20.20 -1.28 -8.82
CA ARG A 198 18.78 -1.65 -8.62
C ARG A 198 18.22 -1.10 -7.32
N LEU A 199 18.99 -1.20 -6.24
CA LEU A 199 18.60 -0.66 -4.94
C LEU A 199 18.44 0.87 -4.99
N LEU A 200 19.35 1.56 -5.68
CA LEU A 200 19.28 3.02 -5.85
C LEU A 200 18.05 3.44 -6.67
N VAL A 201 17.78 2.76 -7.80
CA VAL A 201 16.59 3.01 -8.62
C VAL A 201 15.32 2.75 -7.82
N SER A 202 15.24 1.61 -7.12
CA SER A 202 14.10 1.27 -6.26
C SER A 202 13.87 2.32 -5.18
N MET A 203 14.95 2.82 -4.57
CA MET A 203 14.87 3.86 -3.54
C MET A 203 14.25 5.16 -4.09
N TRP A 204 14.79 5.70 -5.18
CA TRP A 204 14.30 6.95 -5.77
C TRP A 204 12.90 6.81 -6.39
N PHE A 205 12.63 5.67 -7.04
CA PHE A 205 11.31 5.37 -7.58
C PHE A 205 10.26 5.22 -6.47
N GLY A 206 10.63 4.60 -5.35
CA GLY A 206 9.82 4.54 -4.14
C GLY A 206 9.45 5.94 -3.62
N ILE A 207 10.41 6.87 -3.56
CA ILE A 207 10.15 8.28 -3.21
C ILE A 207 9.14 8.91 -4.17
N ALA A 208 9.32 8.72 -5.49
CA ALA A 208 8.36 9.22 -6.47
C ALA A 208 6.94 8.65 -6.26
N CYS A 209 6.82 7.36 -5.96
CA CYS A 209 5.55 6.72 -5.62
C CYS A 209 4.93 7.29 -4.34
N LEU A 210 5.74 7.58 -3.31
CA LEU A 210 5.28 8.20 -2.07
C LEU A 210 4.76 9.62 -2.29
N ILE A 211 5.40 10.40 -3.18
CA ILE A 211 4.92 11.72 -3.58
C ILE A 211 3.56 11.60 -4.29
N VAL A 212 3.43 10.66 -5.24
CA VAL A 212 2.14 10.40 -5.92
C VAL A 212 1.06 9.97 -4.92
N ALA A 213 1.38 9.06 -4.00
CA ALA A 213 0.48 8.61 -2.94
C ALA A 213 -0.02 9.79 -2.09
N TYR A 214 0.89 10.69 -1.72
CA TYR A 214 0.58 11.90 -0.98
C TYR A 214 -0.31 12.88 -1.74
N LEU A 215 -0.03 13.10 -3.03
CA LEU A 215 -0.89 13.93 -3.88
C LEU A 215 -2.31 13.35 -4.02
N VAL A 216 -2.43 12.01 -4.05
CA VAL A 216 -3.73 11.32 -4.04
C VAL A 216 -4.43 11.47 -2.68
N ASP A 217 -3.71 11.37 -1.56
CA ASP A 217 -4.24 11.50 -0.19
C ASP A 217 -4.79 12.91 0.09
N ILE A 218 -4.14 13.97 -0.44
CA ILE A 218 -4.65 15.35 -0.28
C ILE A 218 -5.87 15.61 -1.17
N ARG A 219 -5.88 15.06 -2.39
CA ARG A 219 -6.96 15.31 -3.36
C ARG A 219 -8.23 14.52 -3.04
N THR A 220 -8.10 13.39 -2.36
CA THR A 220 -9.22 12.49 -2.08
C THR A 220 -9.64 12.62 -0.63
N ARG A 221 -10.93 12.85 -0.36
CA ARG A 221 -11.43 12.85 1.02
C ARG A 221 -11.40 11.43 1.54
N ARG A 222 -10.78 11.20 2.70
CA ARG A 222 -10.72 9.87 3.34
C ARG A 222 -12.10 9.26 3.58
N ARG A 223 -13.11 10.13 3.77
CA ARG A 223 -14.53 9.75 3.86
C ARG A 223 -15.03 8.91 2.67
N ASP A 224 -14.49 9.11 1.48
CA ASP A 224 -14.89 8.46 0.23
C ASP A 224 -14.12 7.15 -0.03
N GLY A 225 -13.20 6.78 0.87
CA GLY A 225 -12.37 5.60 0.79
C GLY A 225 -10.88 5.91 0.68
N ASP A 226 -10.04 4.96 1.10
CA ASP A 226 -8.61 5.17 1.19
C ASP A 226 -7.87 4.70 -0.08
N PHE A 227 -7.84 5.57 -1.09
CA PHE A 227 -7.19 5.27 -2.37
C PHE A 227 -5.65 5.30 -2.28
N ALA A 228 -5.08 6.04 -1.32
CA ALA A 228 -3.64 6.22 -1.20
C ALA A 228 -2.95 5.09 -0.41
N PHE A 229 -3.67 4.29 0.38
CA PHE A 229 -3.09 3.24 1.22
C PHE A 229 -2.12 2.32 0.47
N TRP A 230 -2.57 1.72 -0.65
CA TRP A 230 -1.75 0.78 -1.41
C TRP A 230 -0.55 1.46 -2.06
N LEU A 231 -0.71 2.68 -2.57
CA LEU A 231 0.39 3.46 -3.14
C LEU A 231 1.44 3.79 -2.08
N TYR A 232 1.02 4.15 -0.86
CA TYR A 232 1.94 4.34 0.26
C TYR A 232 2.66 3.06 0.63
N LEU A 233 1.93 1.94 0.75
CA LEU A 233 2.52 0.66 1.14
C LEU A 233 3.59 0.21 0.16
N PHE A 234 3.27 0.15 -1.13
CA PHE A 234 4.19 -0.32 -2.16
C PHE A 234 5.30 0.68 -2.48
N GLY A 235 5.02 1.99 -2.44
CA GLY A 235 6.05 3.02 -2.53
C GLY A 235 7.04 2.95 -1.37
N LEU A 236 6.54 2.68 -0.15
CA LEU A 236 7.39 2.52 1.03
C LEU A 236 8.18 1.21 0.99
N LEU A 237 7.61 0.11 0.48
CA LEU A 237 8.35 -1.13 0.23
C LEU A 237 9.53 -0.90 -0.72
N ALA A 238 9.30 -0.25 -1.87
CA ALA A 238 10.35 0.07 -2.85
C ALA A 238 11.44 0.98 -2.24
N PHE A 239 11.03 2.03 -1.53
CA PHE A 239 11.93 2.96 -0.87
C PHE A 239 12.75 2.28 0.23
N TRP A 240 12.06 1.61 1.15
CA TRP A 240 12.67 1.08 2.38
C TRP A 240 13.58 -0.10 2.09
N PHE A 241 13.19 -1.04 1.22
CA PHE A 241 14.11 -2.12 0.84
C PHE A 241 15.29 -1.61 0.03
N GLY A 242 15.08 -0.62 -0.85
CA GLY A 242 16.17 0.06 -1.56
C GLY A 242 17.16 0.68 -0.57
N LEU A 243 16.65 1.39 0.45
CA LEU A 243 17.46 2.01 1.50
C LEU A 243 18.17 0.97 2.38
N SER A 244 17.45 0.00 2.95
CA SER A 244 17.97 -0.94 3.96
C SER A 244 18.96 -1.96 3.38
N PHE A 245 18.86 -2.30 2.10
CA PHE A 245 19.80 -3.20 1.45
C PHE A 245 20.93 -2.49 0.71
N THR A 246 20.89 -1.15 0.61
CA THR A 246 22.04 -0.39 0.14
C THR A 246 23.11 -0.49 1.23
N GLY A 247 24.10 -1.35 1.00
CA GLY A 247 25.11 -1.68 2.01
C GLY A 247 25.80 -0.44 2.57
N ASP A 248 25.86 -0.33 3.89
CA ASP A 248 26.54 0.75 4.59
C ASP A 248 28.03 0.41 4.76
N SER A 249 28.91 1.19 4.15
CA SER A 249 30.36 0.99 4.28
C SER A 249 30.96 1.63 5.55
N ASN A 250 30.25 2.55 6.21
CA ASN A 250 30.74 3.26 7.38
C ASN A 250 29.64 3.57 8.41
N GLU A 251 30.01 3.75 9.68
CA GLU A 251 29.07 4.02 10.78
C GLU A 251 28.27 5.31 10.61
N PHE A 252 28.83 6.30 9.89
CA PHE A 252 28.10 7.51 9.54
C PHE A 252 26.88 7.23 8.65
N GLN A 253 27.00 6.32 7.67
CA GLN A 253 25.87 5.95 6.80
C GLN A 253 24.77 5.22 7.60
N LYS A 254 25.17 4.32 8.51
CA LYS A 254 24.23 3.66 9.44
C LYS A 254 23.51 4.66 10.35
N PHE A 255 24.21 5.70 10.79
CA PHE A 255 23.59 6.78 11.56
C PHE A 255 22.58 7.58 10.71
N ILE A 256 22.92 7.93 9.46
CA ILE A 256 21.96 8.55 8.52
C ILE A 256 20.76 7.63 8.27
N TYR A 257 20.97 6.32 8.11
CA TYR A 257 19.91 5.33 8.00
C TYR A 257 18.95 5.37 9.21
N CYS A 258 19.49 5.46 10.43
CA CYS A 258 18.69 5.65 11.64
C CYS A 258 17.89 6.95 11.60
N LEU A 259 18.50 8.07 11.21
CA LEU A 259 17.82 9.37 11.09
C LEU A 259 16.69 9.34 10.05
N ILE A 260 16.89 8.68 8.91
CA ILE A 260 15.84 8.52 7.89
C ILE A 260 14.65 7.74 8.48
N ASN A 261 14.91 6.64 9.20
CA ASN A 261 13.86 5.84 9.82
C ASN A 261 13.13 6.57 10.97
N LEU A 262 13.84 7.39 11.76
CA LEU A 262 13.21 8.33 12.69
C LEU A 262 12.33 9.35 11.95
N GLY A 263 12.79 9.84 10.80
CA GLY A 263 12.00 10.68 9.90
C GLY A 263 10.70 10.00 9.43
N LEU A 264 10.74 8.70 9.11
CA LEU A 264 9.54 7.92 8.79
C LEU A 264 8.56 7.86 9.98
N ILE A 265 9.06 7.68 11.20
CA ILE A 265 8.22 7.70 12.41
C ILE A 265 7.53 9.05 12.56
N VAL A 266 8.24 10.16 12.37
CA VAL A 266 7.64 11.51 12.43
C VAL A 266 6.61 11.71 11.30
N LEU A 267 6.93 11.30 10.07
CA LEU A 267 6.01 11.35 8.92
C LEU A 267 4.74 10.53 9.16
N SER A 268 4.81 9.44 9.94
CA SER A 268 3.64 8.63 10.28
C SER A 268 2.57 9.43 11.01
N VAL A 269 2.99 10.35 11.90
CA VAL A 269 2.11 11.23 12.67
C VAL A 269 1.56 12.33 11.76
N LEU A 270 2.42 12.97 10.98
CA LEU A 270 2.05 14.06 10.06
C LEU A 270 1.05 13.61 8.99
N LEU A 271 1.28 12.44 8.40
CA LEU A 271 0.40 11.87 7.38
C LEU A 271 -0.76 11.08 7.98
N LYS A 272 -0.77 10.81 9.30
CA LYS A 272 -1.70 9.89 9.97
C LYS A 272 -1.72 8.50 9.30
N ARG A 273 -0.54 8.00 8.90
CA ARG A 273 -0.36 6.73 8.16
C ARG A 273 0.46 5.74 8.99
N LYS A 274 -0.19 4.71 9.52
CA LYS A 274 0.44 3.68 10.36
C LYS A 274 1.54 2.87 9.66
N VAL A 275 1.53 2.81 8.33
CA VAL A 275 2.55 2.05 7.60
C VAL A 275 3.95 2.63 7.84
N PHE A 276 4.08 3.96 7.89
CA PHE A 276 5.36 4.64 8.10
C PHE A 276 6.01 4.33 9.46
N ILE A 277 5.22 4.24 10.54
CA ILE A 277 5.77 3.92 11.87
C ILE A 277 6.28 2.48 11.92
N ILE A 278 5.63 1.55 11.21
CA ILE A 278 6.05 0.15 11.18
C ILE A 278 7.44 0.03 10.55
N PHE A 279 7.62 0.58 9.35
CA PHE A 279 8.93 0.54 8.65
C PHE A 279 10.00 1.36 9.39
N GLY A 280 9.66 2.55 9.87
CA GLY A 280 10.57 3.38 10.66
C GLY A 280 11.03 2.69 11.95
N ALA A 281 10.11 2.04 12.67
CA ALA A 281 10.47 1.28 13.87
C ALA A 281 11.38 0.10 13.52
N ILE A 282 11.04 -0.71 12.51
CA ILE A 282 11.88 -1.83 12.07
C ILE A 282 13.31 -1.34 11.76
N GLY A 283 13.45 -0.23 11.04
CA GLY A 283 14.77 0.32 10.71
C GLY A 283 15.54 0.86 11.92
N VAL A 284 14.89 1.57 12.84
CA VAL A 284 15.52 2.02 14.09
C VAL A 284 15.96 0.82 14.94
N PHE A 285 15.13 -0.21 15.08
CA PHE A 285 15.50 -1.42 15.82
C PHE A 285 16.63 -2.20 15.14
N ALA A 286 16.66 -2.27 13.81
CA ALA A 286 17.78 -2.85 13.08
C ALA A 286 19.10 -2.11 13.38
N TYR A 287 19.08 -0.77 13.40
CA TYR A 287 20.24 0.04 13.76
C TYR A 287 20.66 -0.16 15.23
N LEU A 288 19.71 -0.16 16.17
CA LEU A 288 19.99 -0.42 17.59
C LEU A 288 20.55 -1.83 17.80
N GLY A 289 20.06 -2.81 17.05
CA GLY A 289 20.59 -4.17 17.02
C GLY A 289 22.04 -4.22 16.53
N HIS A 290 22.36 -3.49 15.46
CA HIS A 290 23.74 -3.32 14.98
C HIS A 290 24.63 -2.69 16.06
N LEU A 291 24.19 -1.61 16.72
CA LEU A 291 24.92 -1.00 17.82
C LEU A 291 25.16 -2.00 18.96
N ALA A 292 24.13 -2.75 19.35
CA ALA A 292 24.23 -3.73 20.42
C ALA A 292 25.23 -4.85 20.10
N GLN A 293 25.18 -5.39 18.87
CA GLN A 293 25.95 -6.58 18.49
C GLN A 293 27.36 -6.27 18.01
N SER A 294 27.58 -5.12 17.37
CA SER A 294 28.84 -4.81 16.69
C SER A 294 29.67 -3.74 17.40
N VAL A 295 29.02 -2.76 18.05
CA VAL A 295 29.71 -1.60 18.64
C VAL A 295 29.83 -1.73 20.16
N PHE A 296 28.75 -2.19 20.80
CA PHE A 296 28.60 -2.27 22.25
C PHE A 296 28.48 -3.71 22.76
N GLN A 297 29.07 -4.67 22.03
CA GLN A 297 28.96 -6.11 22.31
C GLN A 297 29.26 -6.48 23.77
N ASP A 298 30.29 -5.87 24.35
CA ASP A 298 30.75 -6.15 25.72
C ASP A 298 30.26 -5.11 26.75
N ALA A 299 29.40 -4.16 26.34
CA ALA A 299 28.96 -3.07 27.19
C ALA A 299 27.63 -3.36 27.89
N VAL A 300 27.68 -3.83 29.14
CA VAL A 300 26.50 -4.08 29.99
C VAL A 300 25.64 -2.81 30.20
N LEU A 301 26.23 -1.62 30.12
CA LEU A 301 25.49 -0.36 30.23
C LEU A 301 24.59 -0.07 29.02
N PHE A 302 24.85 -0.66 27.86
CA PHE A 302 24.10 -0.31 26.64
C PHE A 302 22.59 -0.66 26.76
N PRO A 303 22.19 -1.88 27.17
CA PRO A 303 20.78 -2.18 27.45
C PRO A 303 20.14 -1.30 28.53
N VAL A 304 20.92 -0.92 29.56
CA VAL A 304 20.43 -0.04 30.64
C VAL A 304 20.14 1.36 30.09
N ALA A 305 21.06 1.92 29.31
CA ALA A 305 20.87 3.21 28.65
C ALA A 305 19.66 3.19 27.70
N LEU A 306 19.49 2.12 26.92
CA LEU A 306 18.34 1.97 26.02
C LEU A 306 17.02 1.89 26.78
N THR A 307 17.01 1.24 27.96
CA THR A 307 15.83 1.19 28.84
C THR A 307 15.46 2.59 29.34
N VAL A 308 16.45 3.37 29.80
CA VAL A 308 16.23 4.75 30.24
C VAL A 308 15.68 5.60 29.10
N VAL A 309 16.27 5.51 27.90
CA VAL A 309 15.76 6.22 26.71
C VAL A 309 14.32 5.82 26.40
N GLY A 310 13.99 4.53 26.45
CA GLY A 310 12.62 4.04 26.24
C GLY A 310 11.62 4.63 27.23
N ILE A 311 11.97 4.65 28.53
CA ILE A 311 11.12 5.25 29.57
C ILE A 311 10.95 6.75 29.34
N CYS A 312 12.02 7.46 28.97
CA CYS A 312 11.95 8.88 28.63
C CYS A 312 10.99 9.14 27.46
N ILE A 313 11.02 8.32 26.41
CA ILE A 313 10.10 8.45 25.26
C ILE A 313 8.64 8.24 25.70
N ILE A 314 8.38 7.23 26.54
CA ILE A 314 7.02 6.99 27.09
C ILE A 314 6.56 8.19 27.90
N TYR A 315 7.42 8.72 28.77
CA TYR A 315 7.10 9.90 29.58
C TYR A 315 6.81 11.14 28.72
N LEU A 316 7.61 11.37 27.66
CA LEU A 316 7.34 12.43 26.68
C LEU A 316 5.99 12.23 25.97
N GLY A 317 5.62 10.99 25.66
CA GLY A 317 4.31 10.65 25.11
C GLY A 317 3.16 11.02 26.05
N ILE A 318 3.30 10.72 27.35
CA ILE A 318 2.31 11.09 28.37
C ILE A 318 2.19 12.61 28.48
N LEU A 319 3.33 13.32 28.52
CA LEU A 319 3.33 14.79 28.56
C LEU A 319 2.66 15.40 27.33
N TYR A 320 2.88 14.81 26.15
CA TYR A 320 2.22 15.23 24.92
C TYR A 320 0.70 15.01 25.00
N GLU A 321 0.25 13.84 25.47
CA GLU A 321 -1.18 13.54 25.60
C GLU A 321 -1.89 14.51 26.56
N GLN A 322 -1.29 14.75 27.73
CA GLN A 322 -1.82 15.66 28.74
C GLN A 322 -1.93 17.11 28.24
N ASN A 323 -1.00 17.54 27.40
CA ASN A 323 -0.96 18.90 26.85
C ASN A 323 -1.49 18.99 25.41
N SER A 324 -2.05 17.91 24.87
CA SER A 324 -2.45 17.79 23.46
C SER A 324 -3.32 18.96 23.00
N ARG A 325 -4.33 19.34 23.79
CA ARG A 325 -5.22 20.48 23.49
C ARG A 325 -4.50 21.84 23.46
N ALA A 326 -3.48 22.03 24.30
CA ALA A 326 -2.69 23.26 24.34
C ALA A 326 -1.69 23.32 23.18
N ILE A 327 -1.05 22.18 22.88
CA ILE A 327 -0.13 22.03 21.75
C ILE A 327 -0.88 22.19 20.43
N GLU A 328 -2.05 21.58 20.28
CA GLU A 328 -2.88 21.68 19.08
C GLU A 328 -3.33 23.12 18.85
N ARG A 329 -3.79 23.84 19.88
CA ARG A 329 -4.11 25.28 19.79
C ARG A 329 -2.90 26.15 19.43
N PHE A 330 -1.73 25.83 19.96
CA PHE A 330 -0.49 26.55 19.65
C PHE A 330 -0.07 26.33 18.18
N PHE A 331 -0.09 25.08 17.71
CA PHE A 331 0.17 24.78 16.30
C PHE A 331 -0.89 25.39 15.38
N GLU A 332 -2.16 25.37 15.78
CA GLU A 332 -3.23 26.03 15.05
C GLU A 332 -3.04 27.55 14.94
N SER A 333 -2.45 28.19 15.95
CA SER A 333 -2.14 29.63 15.94
C SER A 333 -0.91 30.01 15.10
N ILE A 334 0.00 29.07 14.85
CA ILE A 334 1.27 29.31 14.15
C ILE A 334 1.22 28.84 12.70
N ILE A 335 0.47 27.77 12.41
CA ILE A 335 0.37 27.20 11.07
C ILE A 335 -0.58 28.06 10.23
N PRO A 336 -0.09 28.76 9.19
CA PRO A 336 -0.94 29.49 8.24
C PRO A 336 -1.95 28.55 7.57
N GLU A 337 -3.13 29.05 7.21
CA GLU A 337 -4.17 28.24 6.55
C GLU A 337 -3.68 27.49 5.30
N SER A 338 -2.70 28.04 4.59
CA SER A 338 -2.07 27.40 3.41
C SER A 338 -1.40 26.07 3.75
N LEU A 339 -0.78 25.94 4.92
CA LEU A 339 -0.15 24.70 5.39
C LEU A 339 -1.17 23.68 5.92
N ARG A 340 -2.36 24.11 6.36
CA ARG A 340 -3.46 23.19 6.72
C ARG A 340 -4.03 22.46 5.49
N GLN A 341 -3.92 23.03 4.29
CA GLN A 341 -4.35 22.36 3.05
C GLN A 341 -3.40 21.24 2.60
N ILE A 342 -2.16 21.26 3.11
CA ILE A 342 -1.08 20.32 2.81
C ILE A 342 -1.19 19.07 3.71
N LEU A 343 -1.96 19.13 4.81
CA LEU A 343 -2.22 17.98 5.66
C LEU A 343 -3.43 17.17 5.15
N PRO A 344 -3.36 15.83 5.19
CA PRO A 344 -4.49 14.99 4.80
C PRO A 344 -5.74 15.31 5.64
N ARG A 345 -6.87 15.49 4.96
CA ARG A 345 -8.17 15.78 5.59
C ARG A 345 -8.89 14.48 5.95
N ASP A 346 -9.41 14.41 7.17
CA ASP A 346 -10.18 13.26 7.66
C ASP A 346 -11.55 13.09 6.97
#